data_AF-A0A7X6SJ42-F1
#
_entry.id   AF-A0A7X6SJ42-F1
#
_cell.length_a   1.000
_cell.length_b   1.000
_cell.length_c   1.000
_cell.angle_alpha   90.00
_cell.angle_beta   90.00
_cell.angle_gamma   90.00
#
_symmetry.space_group_name_H-M   'P 1'
#
loop_
_entity.id
_entity.type
_entity.pdbx_description
1 polymer ?
#
loop_
_entity_poly.entity_id
_entity_poly.type
_entity_poly.pdbx_seq_one_letter_code
_entity_poly.pdbx_strand_id
1 'polypeptide(L)' 'MGTPTAELERRHEPDDLELWNESYYLDWFTEDGSLGGYLRIGFYPNMNRIWYWGCLVGRDRPLV' A
#
# COMPACT_ATOMS: atom_id res chain seq x y z
N MET A 1 4.56 14.79 21.71
CA MET A 1 3.81 14.01 20.71
C MET A 1 2.37 13.92 21.19
N GLY A 2 1.40 14.30 20.37
CA GLY A 2 -0.02 14.22 20.73
C GLY A 2 -0.54 12.78 20.67
N THR A 3 -1.67 12.51 21.36
CA THR A 3 -2.37 11.23 21.26
C THR A 3 -2.90 11.06 19.83
N PRO A 4 -2.64 9.93 19.15
CA PRO A 4 -3.23 9.64 17.85
C PRO A 4 -4.75 9.64 17.93
N THR A 5 -5.41 10.24 16.94
CA THR A 5 -6.87 10.22 16.81
C THR A 5 -7.27 9.28 15.68
N ALA A 6 -8.50 8.77 15.72
CA ALA A 6 -9.03 7.92 14.65
C ALA A 6 -9.12 8.63 13.29
N GLU A 7 -9.06 9.97 13.25
CA GLU A 7 -9.03 10.71 11.98
C GLU A 7 -7.72 10.53 11.21
N LEU A 8 -6.61 10.26 11.90
CA LEU A 8 -5.31 10.04 11.25
C LEU A 8 -5.27 8.77 10.39
N GLU A 9 -6.21 7.85 10.60
CA GLU A 9 -6.36 6.62 9.83
C GLU A 9 -7.22 6.81 8.57
N ARG A 10 -7.82 8.00 8.38
CA ARG A 10 -8.65 8.30 7.21
C ARG A 10 -7.79 8.76 6.04
N ARG A 11 -8.44 8.95 4.89
CA ARG A 11 -7.80 9.52 3.71
C ARG A 11 -7.29 10.92 3.99
N HIS A 12 -6.06 11.17 3.57
CA HIS A 12 -5.46 12.48 3.62
C HIS A 12 -5.96 13.34 2.47
N GLU A 13 -6.15 14.64 2.73
CA GLU A 13 -6.42 15.61 1.68
C GLU A 13 -5.19 15.78 0.78
N PRO A 14 -5.34 15.67 -0.55
CA PRO A 14 -4.24 15.92 -1.49
C PRO A 14 -3.75 17.36 -1.43
N ASP A 15 -2.45 17.57 -1.62
CA ASP A 15 -1.92 18.90 -1.95
C ASP A 15 -1.83 19.08 -3.48
N ASP A 16 -1.35 20.25 -3.92
CA ASP A 16 -1.29 20.62 -5.33
C ASP A 16 -0.08 20.03 -6.10
N LEU A 17 0.77 19.22 -5.45
CA LEU A 17 1.93 18.63 -6.12
C LEU A 17 1.46 17.53 -7.09
N GLU A 18 1.91 17.59 -8.35
CA GLU A 18 1.50 16.65 -9.41
C GLU A 18 1.66 15.17 -8.99
N LEU A 19 2.74 14.86 -8.27
CA LEU A 19 3.06 13.51 -7.80
C LEU A 19 2.63 13.24 -6.36
N TRP A 20 1.83 14.11 -5.74
CA TRP A 20 1.24 13.80 -4.44
C TRP A 20 0.47 12.50 -4.54
N ASN A 21 0.70 11.62 -3.57
CA ASN A 21 0.06 10.32 -3.56
C ASN A 21 -0.15 9.79 -2.15
N GLU A 22 -1.30 9.17 -1.93
CA GLU A 22 -1.56 8.38 -0.73
C GLU A 22 -1.23 6.93 -1.03
N SER A 23 -0.36 6.31 -0.21
CA SER A 23 0.11 4.94 -0.42
C SER A 23 -0.41 4.02 0.69
N TYR A 24 -1.06 2.93 0.31
CA TYR A 24 -1.44 1.85 1.20
C TYR A 24 -0.54 0.64 0.95
N TYR A 25 -0.06 0.05 2.03
CA TYR A 25 0.82 -1.11 2.05
C TYR A 25 0.07 -2.24 2.75
N LEU A 26 -0.03 -3.38 2.09
CA LEU A 26 -0.70 -4.56 2.62
C LEU A 26 0.26 -5.75 2.52
N ASP A 27 0.59 -6.31 3.68
CA ASP A 27 1.42 -7.51 3.81
C ASP A 27 0.58 -8.65 4.37
N TRP A 28 0.80 -9.86 3.89
CA TRP A 28 0.14 -11.06 4.40
C TRP A 28 1.03 -12.29 4.28
N PHE A 29 0.71 -13.31 5.08
CA PHE A 29 1.36 -14.61 5.06
C PHE A 29 0.40 -15.70 5.52
N THR A 30 0.62 -16.94 5.08
CA THR A 30 -0.07 -18.13 5.60
C THR A 30 0.45 -18.45 7.00
N GLU A 31 -0.39 -19.04 7.86
CA GLU A 31 0.00 -19.39 9.25
C GLU A 31 1.24 -20.30 9.30
N ASP A 32 1.41 -21.17 8.31
CA ASP A 32 2.57 -22.07 8.17
C ASP A 32 3.81 -21.41 7.55
N GLY A 33 3.72 -20.12 7.16
CA GLY A 33 4.79 -19.35 6.55
C GLY A 33 5.25 -19.83 5.17
N SER A 34 4.52 -20.73 4.53
CA SER A 34 4.89 -21.27 3.22
C SER A 34 4.68 -20.28 2.07
N LEU A 35 3.76 -19.33 2.26
CA LEU A 35 3.36 -18.34 1.28
C LEU A 35 3.14 -16.98 1.94
N GLY A 36 3.38 -15.92 1.20
CA GLY A 36 2.98 -14.58 1.58
C GLY A 36 2.93 -13.68 0.37
N GLY A 37 2.60 -12.42 0.61
CA GLY A 37 2.56 -11.45 -0.46
C GLY A 37 2.49 -10.03 0.07
N TYR A 38 2.69 -9.13 -0.88
CA TYR A 38 2.72 -7.71 -0.67
C TYR A 38 1.87 -7.03 -1.75
N LEU A 39 1.13 -6.00 -1.37
CA LEU A 39 0.45 -5.11 -2.30
C LEU A 39 0.66 -3.66 -1.86
N ARG A 40 1.15 -2.84 -2.80
CA ARG A 40 1.18 -1.38 -2.69
C ARG A 40 0.14 -0.78 -3.62
N ILE A 41 -0.73 0.06 -3.07
CA ILE A 41 -1.68 0.86 -3.84
C ILE A 41 -1.32 2.33 -3.64
N GLY A 42 -1.08 3.04 -4.73
CA GLY A 42 -0.85 4.49 -4.73
C GLY A 42 -2.01 5.20 -5.43
N PHE A 43 -2.72 6.05 -4.70
CA PHE A 43 -3.73 6.95 -5.25
C PHE A 43 -3.05 8.25 -5.66
N TYR A 44 -3.08 8.58 -6.96
CA TYR A 44 -2.53 9.81 -7.54
C TYR A 44 -3.69 10.68 -8.06
N PRO A 45 -4.38 11.43 -7.18
CA PRO A 45 -5.59 12.18 -7.54
C PRO A 45 -5.31 13.27 -8.57
N ASN A 46 -4.18 13.97 -8.46
CA ASN A 46 -3.79 15.05 -9.38
C ASN A 46 -3.49 14.54 -10.81
N MET A 47 -3.15 13.26 -10.95
CA MET A 47 -2.96 12.61 -12.24
C MET A 47 -4.22 11.88 -12.72
N ASN A 48 -5.26 11.77 -11.88
CA ASN A 48 -6.40 10.89 -12.07
C ASN A 48 -5.96 9.45 -12.39
N ARG A 49 -5.06 8.89 -11.57
CA ARG A 49 -4.52 7.53 -11.72
C ARG A 49 -4.46 6.79 -10.38
N ILE A 50 -4.51 5.47 -10.49
CA ILE A 50 -4.13 4.55 -9.42
C ILE A 50 -2.98 3.72 -9.95
N TRP A 51 -1.89 3.65 -9.20
CA TRP A 51 -0.77 2.76 -9.48
C TRP A 51 -0.76 1.67 -8.43
N TYR A 52 -0.66 0.42 -8.86
CA TYR A 52 -0.50 -0.69 -7.95
C TYR A 52 0.68 -1.57 -8.36
N TRP A 53 1.33 -2.14 -7.37
CA TRP A 53 2.31 -3.19 -7.54
C TRP A 53 2.09 -4.21 -6.44
N GLY A 54 2.13 -5.49 -6.80
CA GLY A 54 2.06 -6.56 -5.83
C GLY A 54 2.98 -7.69 -6.20
N CYS A 55 3.28 -8.53 -5.23
CA CYS A 55 4.03 -9.75 -5.46
C CYS A 55 3.50 -10.91 -4.60
N LEU A 56 3.69 -12.12 -5.13
CA LEU A 56 3.47 -13.37 -4.42
C LEU A 56 4.82 -14.02 -4.13
N VAL A 57 5.10 -14.30 -2.86
CA VAL A 57 6.35 -14.90 -2.40
C VAL A 57 6.09 -16.27 -1.80
N GLY A 58 6.95 -17.23 -2.13
CA GLY A 58 6.91 -18.58 -1.57
C GLY A 58 8.19 -19.33 -1.90
N ARG A 59 8.50 -20.36 -1.11
CA ARG A 59 9.70 -21.17 -1.31
C ARG A 59 9.71 -21.77 -2.72
N ASP A 60 10.84 -21.65 -3.42
CA ASP A 60 11.09 -22.17 -4.76
C ASP A 60 10.12 -21.67 -5.86
N ARG A 61 9.47 -20.51 -5.64
CA ARG A 61 8.61 -19.88 -6.65
C ARG A 61 9.35 -18.76 -7.38
N PRO A 62 9.11 -18.58 -8.69
CA PRO A 62 9.49 -17.36 -9.39
C PRO A 62 8.79 -16.15 -8.78
N LEU A 63 9.46 -15.00 -8.76
CA LEU A 63 8.83 -13.73 -8.41
C LEU A 63 7.76 -13.41 -9.47
N VAL A 64 6.53 -13.22 -9.03
CA VAL A 64 5.40 -12.76 -9.83
C VAL A 64 4.76 -11.55 -9.17
#